data_AF-A0A401G000-F1
#
_entry.id   AF-A0A401G000-F1
#
_cell.length_a   1.000
_cell.length_b   1.000
_cell.length_c   1.000
_cell.angle_alpha   90.00
_cell.angle_beta   90.00
_cell.angle_gamma   90.00
#
_symmetry.space_group_name_H-M   'P 1'
#
loop_
_entity.id
_entity.type
_entity.pdbx_description
1 polymer ?
#
loop_
_entity_poly.entity_id
_entity_poly.type
_entity_poly.pdbx_seq_one_letter_code
_entity_poly.pdbx_strand_id
1 'polypeptide(L)'
;MRRLIKYLTFADYVVGVFTHKDPQGLLDKFAGKGERINDNRERVDFGENIGWFIDKATSIAYKTTKGTIRYNKKGEAHIVPARP
;
A
#
# COMPACT_ATOMS: atom_id res chain seq x y z
N MET A 1 -10.61 -1.52 -24.07
CA MET A 1 -10.34 -0.54 -22.99
C MET A 1 -8.96 -0.83 -22.39
N ARG A 2 -7.96 0.02 -22.64
CA ARG A 2 -6.61 -0.15 -22.09
C ARG A 2 -6.59 0.37 -20.65
N ARG A 3 -6.48 -0.52 -19.66
CA ARG A 3 -6.26 -0.14 -18.26
C ARG A 3 -4.84 0.43 -18.16
N LEU A 4 -4.76 1.74 -18.00
CA LEU A 4 -3.50 2.45 -17.77
C LEU A 4 -3.06 2.18 -16.32
N ILE A 5 -2.15 1.22 -16.11
CA ILE A 5 -1.43 1.06 -14.84
C ILE A 5 -0.46 2.25 -14.77
N LYS A 6 -0.90 3.37 -14.19
CA LYS A 6 -0.03 4.53 -13.98
C LYS A 6 0.99 4.17 -12.89
N TYR A 7 2.23 3.93 -13.29
CA TYR A 7 3.37 4.07 -12.39
C TYR A 7 3.47 5.55 -12.02
N LEU A 8 3.21 5.89 -10.76
CA LEU A 8 3.41 7.24 -10.27
C LEU A 8 4.87 7.38 -9.82
N THR A 9 5.75 7.77 -10.75
CA THR A 9 7.13 8.14 -10.44
C THR A 9 7.18 9.63 -10.15
N PHE A 10 7.05 9.99 -8.87
CA PHE A 10 7.55 11.26 -8.33
C PHE A 10 8.59 10.91 -7.27
N ALA A 11 9.64 11.74 -7.21
CA ALA A 11 10.76 11.61 -6.29
C ALA A 11 10.32 11.07 -4.91
N ASP A 12 11.02 10.02 -4.48
CA ASP A 12 10.95 9.38 -3.15
C ASP A 12 9.85 8.38 -2.79
N TYR A 13 8.91 7.96 -3.66
CA TYR A 13 7.72 7.28 -3.09
C TYR A 13 7.07 6.08 -3.78
N VAL A 14 7.81 5.06 -4.23
CA VAL A 14 7.23 3.70 -4.37
C VAL A 14 8.28 2.62 -4.05
N VAL A 15 8.01 1.77 -3.06
CA VAL A 15 8.86 0.65 -2.62
C VAL A 15 8.05 -0.65 -2.66
N GLY A 16 7.10 -0.76 -3.59
CA GLY A 16 6.24 -1.93 -3.68
C GLY A 16 5.18 -1.89 -4.78
N VAL A 17 4.67 -3.07 -5.14
CA VAL A 17 3.65 -3.29 -6.17
C VAL A 17 2.43 -3.90 -5.50
N PHE A 18 1.32 -3.16 -5.46
CA PHE A 18 0.05 -3.67 -4.93
C PHE A 18 -0.61 -4.57 -5.97
N THR A 19 -0.99 -5.80 -5.59
CA THR A 19 -1.56 -6.79 -6.52
C THR A 19 -2.84 -7.44 -6.01
N HIS A 20 -3.34 -7.04 -4.84
CA HIS A 20 -4.57 -7.63 -4.29
C HIS A 20 -5.79 -7.29 -5.17
N LYS A 21 -6.65 -8.29 -5.39
CA LYS A 21 -7.82 -8.18 -6.28
C LYS A 21 -8.93 -7.28 -5.74
N ASP A 22 -8.97 -7.09 -4.42
CA ASP A 22 -10.00 -6.34 -3.72
C ASP A 22 -9.36 -5.31 -2.76
N PRO A 23 -8.99 -4.12 -3.25
CA PRO A 23 -8.44 -3.07 -2.39
C PRO A 23 -9.50 -2.46 -1.46
N GLN A 24 -10.76 -2.39 -1.89
CA GLN A 24 -11.83 -1.76 -1.10
C GLN A 24 -12.16 -2.62 0.12
N GLY A 25 -12.30 -3.94 -0.05
CA GLY A 25 -12.54 -4.85 1.08
C GLY A 25 -11.41 -4.82 2.11
N LEU A 26 -10.15 -4.64 1.68
CA LEU A 26 -9.03 -4.42 2.60
C LEU A 26 -9.16 -3.10 3.37
N LEU A 27 -9.56 -2.01 2.70
CA LEU A 27 -9.79 -0.73 3.37
C LEU A 27 -10.94 -0.82 4.38
N ASP A 28 -12.07 -1.39 3.98
CA ASP A 28 -13.26 -1.53 4.82
C ASP A 28 -12.95 -2.36 6.08
N LYS A 29 -12.13 -3.40 5.94
CA LYS A 29 -11.77 -4.30 7.04
C LYS A 29 -10.71 -3.73 7.96
N PHE A 30 -9.75 -2.97 7.45
CA PHE A 30 -8.53 -2.64 8.19
C PHE A 30 -8.28 -1.15 8.46
N ALA A 31 -8.95 -0.23 7.76
CA ALA A 31 -8.78 1.20 8.03
C ALA A 31 -9.15 1.54 9.50
N GLY A 32 -8.30 2.32 10.15
CA GLY A 32 -8.46 2.73 11.55
C GLY A 32 -8.02 1.67 12.58
N LYS A 33 -7.43 0.55 12.17
CA LYS A 33 -7.03 -0.56 13.06
C LYS A 33 -5.52 -0.73 13.21
N GLY A 34 -4.74 -0.05 12.38
CA GLY A 34 -3.29 -0.07 12.40
C GLY A 34 -2.66 1.04 13.25
N GLU A 35 -1.34 1.12 13.15
CA GLU A 35 -0.54 2.13 13.82
C GLU A 35 -0.62 3.46 13.06
N ARG A 36 -1.05 4.53 13.75
CA ARG A 36 -1.05 5.87 13.14
C ARG A 36 0.37 6.41 13.03
N ILE A 37 0.81 6.64 11.80
CA ILE A 37 2.08 7.30 11.51
C ILE A 37 1.89 8.83 11.61
N ASN A 38 0.78 9.34 11.07
CA ASN A 38 0.35 10.73 11.15
C ASN A 38 -1.13 10.86 10.76
N ASP A 39 -1.63 12.10 10.67
CA ASP A 39 -3.03 12.42 10.38
C ASP A 39 -3.60 11.71 9.14
N ASN A 40 -2.76 11.49 8.11
CA ASN A 40 -3.21 10.92 6.84
C ASN A 40 -2.55 9.58 6.48
N ARG A 41 -1.82 8.95 7.41
CA ARG A 41 -1.15 7.67 7.17
C ARG A 41 -1.30 6.71 8.34
N GLU A 42 -1.59 5.48 7.99
CA GLU A 42 -1.74 4.37 8.92
C GLU A 42 -0.97 3.16 8.42
N ARG A 43 -0.16 2.55 9.27
CA ARG A 43 0.53 1.29 8.97
C ARG A 43 -0.31 0.13 9.45
N VAL A 44 -0.60 -0.81 8.55
CA VAL A 44 -1.50 -1.93 8.80
C VAL A 44 -0.80 -3.22 8.38
N ASP A 45 -0.92 -4.26 9.19
CA ASP A 45 -0.76 -5.64 8.76
C ASP A 45 -2.12 -6.19 8.34
N PHE A 46 -2.28 -6.47 7.04
CA PHE A 46 -3.53 -6.94 6.46
C PHE A 46 -3.74 -8.45 6.69
N GLY A 47 -2.76 -9.16 7.27
CA GLY A 47 -2.86 -10.60 7.55
C GLY A 47 -2.91 -11.51 6.32
N GLU A 48 -2.93 -10.92 5.12
CA GLU A 48 -2.87 -11.61 3.83
C GLU A 48 -1.96 -10.87 2.86
N ASN A 49 -1.48 -11.56 1.82
CA ASN A 49 -0.55 -10.95 0.87
C ASN A 49 -1.24 -9.87 0.04
N ILE A 50 -0.82 -8.62 0.23
CA ILE A 50 -1.36 -7.45 -0.50
C ILE A 50 -0.55 -7.11 -1.76
N GLY A 51 0.63 -7.71 -1.90
CA GLY A 51 1.52 -7.53 -3.03
C GLY A 51 2.98 -7.68 -2.65
N TRP A 52 3.82 -6.86 -3.27
CA TRP A 52 5.27 -6.96 -3.17
C TRP A 52 5.86 -5.70 -2.57
N PHE A 53 6.82 -5.85 -1.67
CA PHE A 53 7.76 -4.81 -1.25
C PHE A 53 9.06 -5.01 -2.03
N ILE A 54 9.64 -3.94 -2.58
CA ILE A 54 10.89 -4.01 -3.36
C ILE A 54 12.00 -3.33 -2.56
N ASP A 55 12.93 -4.11 -2.01
CA ASP A 55 14.07 -3.54 -1.30
C ASP A 55 15.01 -2.82 -2.27
N LYS A 56 15.16 -1.49 -2.12
CA LYS A 56 15.95 -0.67 -3.06
C LYS A 56 17.46 -0.97 -3.02
N ALA A 57 17.99 -1.42 -1.88
CA ALA A 57 19.43 -1.68 -1.76
C ALA A 57 19.81 -2.96 -2.50
N THR A 58 18.92 -3.94 -2.50
CA THR A 58 19.17 -5.28 -3.07
C THR A 58 18.43 -5.53 -4.38
N SER A 59 17.46 -4.68 -4.75
CA SER A 59 16.49 -4.91 -5.83
C SER A 59 15.66 -6.20 -5.68
N ILE A 60 15.61 -6.79 -4.48
CA ILE A 60 14.85 -8.01 -4.22
C ILE A 60 13.40 -7.67 -3.87
N ALA A 61 12.47 -8.41 -4.46
CA ALA A 61 11.04 -8.30 -4.17
C ALA A 61 10.59 -9.36 -3.14
N TYR A 62 9.86 -8.92 -2.12
CA TYR A 62 9.31 -9.76 -1.07
C TYR A 62 7.79 -9.64 -1.06
N LYS A 63 7.09 -10.77 -0.93
CA LYS A 63 5.66 -10.73 -0.60
C LYS A 63 5.48 -10.03 0.74
N THR A 64 4.51 -9.14 0.83
CA THR A 64 4.21 -8.43 2.08
C THR A 64 2.73 -8.51 2.42
N THR A 65 2.46 -8.62 3.71
CA THR A 65 1.12 -8.42 4.31
C THR A 65 1.00 -7.01 4.90
N LYS A 66 2.11 -6.28 5.00
CA LYS A 66 2.15 -4.95 5.62
C LYS A 66 2.12 -3.86 4.58
N GLY A 67 1.32 -2.83 4.85
CA GLY A 67 1.22 -1.67 4.00
C GLY A 67 0.90 -0.41 4.77
N THR A 68 0.93 0.71 4.06
CA THR A 68 0.45 2.00 4.59
C THR A 68 -0.81 2.38 3.84
N ILE A 69 -1.90 2.60 4.58
CA ILE A 69 -3.09 3.26 4.05
C ILE A 69 -2.82 4.76 4.05
N ARG A 70 -3.02 5.41 2.90
CA ARG A 70 -2.94 6.86 2.77
C ARG A 70 -4.30 7.44 2.49
N TYR A 71 -4.71 8.37 3.31
CA TYR A 71 -5.96 9.10 3.17
C TYR A 71 -5.71 10.41 2.44
N ASN A 72 -6.66 10.82 1.60
CA ASN A 72 -6.66 12.15 0.99
C ASN A 72 -7.78 13.03 1.55
N LYS A 73 -7.72 14.33 1.24
CA LYS A 73 -8.72 15.32 1.70
C LYS A 73 -10.12 15.12 1.14
N LYS A 74 -10.28 14.28 0.11
CA LYS A 74 -11.57 13.96 -0.52
C LYS A 74 -12.23 12.72 0.09
N GLY A 75 -11.60 12.09 1.09
CA GLY A 75 -12.11 10.86 1.71
C GLY A 75 -11.74 9.59 0.96
N GLU A 76 -10.89 9.65 -0.07
CA GLU A 76 -10.38 8.47 -0.75
C GLU A 76 -9.13 7.96 -0.05
N ALA A 77 -8.87 6.66 -0.15
CA ALA A 77 -7.67 6.03 0.38
C ALA A 77 -7.02 5.08 -0.62
N HIS A 78 -5.71 4.87 -0.50
CA HIS A 78 -4.98 3.84 -1.23
C HIS A 78 -3.97 3.13 -0.34
N ILE A 79 -3.68 1.87 -0.67
CA ILE A 79 -2.75 1.01 0.05
C ILE A 79 -1.40 1.02 -0.67
N VAL A 80 -0.34 1.27 0.08
CA VAL A 80 1.05 1.17 -0.41
C VAL A 80 1.72 -0.01 0.30
N PRO A 81 2.10 -1.08 -0.42
CA PRO A 81 2.87 -2.17 0.17
C PRO A 81 4.17 -1.66 0.79
N ALA A 82 4.54 -2.24 1.92
CA ALA A 82 5.68 -1.80 2.71
C ALA A 82 6.46 -3.00 3.26
N ARG A 83 7.63 -2.73 3.81
CA ARG A 83 8.52 -3.78 4.35
C ARG A 83 7.75 -4.67 5.34
N PRO A 84 7.86 -6.01 5.27
CA PRO A 84 7.28 -6.91 6.27
C PRO A 84 7.79 -6.66 7.69
#